data_AF-A0A1G8KAR5-F1
#
_entry.id   AF-A0A1G8KAR5-F1
#
_cell.length_a   1.000
_cell.length_b   1.000
_cell.length_c   1.000
_cell.angle_alpha   90.00
_cell.angle_beta   90.00
_cell.angle_gamma   90.00
#
_symmetry.space_group_name_H-M   'P 1'
#
loop_
_entity.id
_entity.type
_entity.pdbx_description
1 polymer ?
#
loop_
_entity_poly.entity_id
_entity_poly.type
_entity_poly.pdbx_seq_one_letter_code
_entity_poly.pdbx_strand_id
1 'polypeptide(L)' 'MEALCYEKDKDQLITALLELNTYKMPDGRQFYEASEAELKEQFLLVQSHNC' A
#
# COMPACT_ATOMS: atom_id res chain seq x y z
N MET A 1 -8.19 -2.11 26.62
CA MET A 1 -8.67 -2.63 25.33
C MET A 1 -8.88 -1.42 24.46
N GLU A 2 -7.86 -1.05 23.69
CA GLU A 2 -7.86 0.16 22.87
C GLU A 2 -7.86 -0.30 21.42
N ALA A 3 -8.88 0.13 20.68
CA ALA A 3 -9.13 -0.33 19.33
C ALA A 3 -7.93 0.00 18.44
N LEU A 4 -7.26 -1.04 17.94
CA LEU A 4 -6.28 -0.93 16.86
C LEU A 4 -7.04 -0.63 15.56
N CYS A 5 -7.52 0.60 15.41
CA CYS A 5 -7.86 1.14 14.09
C CYS A 5 -6.53 1.41 13.37
N TYR A 6 -5.85 0.35 12.95
CA TYR A 6 -4.61 0.44 12.19
C TYR A 6 -4.94 0.81 10.75
N GLU A 7 -5.50 2.01 10.57
CA GLU A 7 -5.56 2.63 9.27
C GLU A 7 -4.13 3.06 8.97
N LYS A 8 -3.42 2.27 8.17
CA LYS A 8 -2.16 2.71 7.60
C LYS A 8 -2.47 3.95 6.78
N ASP A 9 -2.03 5.10 7.28
CA ASP A 9 -2.02 6.36 6.56
C ASP A 9 -1.31 6.17 5.22
N LYS A 10 -1.64 7.01 4.22
CA LYS A 10 -1.07 6.93 2.86
C LYS A 10 0.44 6.67 2.86
N ASP A 11 1.18 7.41 3.67
CA ASP A 11 2.64 7.32 3.78
C ASP A 11 3.13 5.94 4.25
N GLN A 12 2.40 5.32 5.19
CA GLN A 12 2.71 3.97 5.68
C GLN A 12 2.42 2.90 4.64
N LEU A 13 1.40 3.10 3.79
CA LEU A 13 1.12 2.21 2.66
C LEU A 13 2.20 2.32 1.58
N ILE A 14 2.61 3.54 1.26
CA ILE A 14 3.70 3.80 0.30
C ILE A 14 4.99 3.15 0.78
N THR A 15 5.38 3.38 2.02
CA THR A 15 6.60 2.78 2.61
C THR A 15 6.55 1.26 2.53
N ALA A 16 5.43 0.64 2.92
CA ALA A 16 5.30 -0.81 2.89
C ALA A 16 5.31 -1.40 1.47
N LEU A 17 4.72 -0.70 0.50
CA LEU A 17 4.80 -1.08 -0.92
C LEU A 17 6.23 -1.01 -1.45
N LEU A 18 6.98 0.03 -1.08
CA LEU A 18 8.39 0.19 -1.43
C LEU A 18 9.25 -0.92 -0.82
N GLU A 19 9.02 -1.28 0.44
CA GLU A 19 9.70 -2.41 1.11
C GLU A 19 9.42 -3.75 0.41
N LEU A 20 8.22 -3.90 -0.17
CA LEU A 20 7.83 -5.05 -0.99
C LEU A 20 8.33 -4.95 -2.45
N ASN A 21 9.31 -4.08 -2.75
CA ASN A 21 9.85 -3.83 -4.09
C ASN A 21 8.81 -3.35 -5.12
N THR A 22 7.68 -2.80 -4.67
CA THR A 22 6.70 -2.15 -5.54
C THR A 22 7.01 -0.66 -5.52
N TYR A 23 7.50 -0.12 -6.65
CA TYR A 23 7.94 1.28 -6.75
C TYR A 23 6.94 2.20 -7.45
N LYS A 24 5.91 1.62 -8.08
CA LYS A 24 4.87 2.34 -8.81
C LYS A 24 3.60 1.50 -8.88
N MET A 25 2.49 2.16 -9.20
CA MET A 25 1.24 1.48 -9.52
C MET A 25 1.39 0.62 -10.78
N PRO A 26 0.56 -0.43 -10.95
CA PRO A 26 0.62 -1.28 -12.15
C PRO A 26 0.28 -0.51 -13.44
N ASP A 27 -0.53 0.55 -13.32
CA ASP A 27 -0.88 1.49 -14.39
C ASP A 27 0.26 2.48 -14.72
N GLY A 28 1.36 2.46 -13.96
CA GLY A 28 2.53 3.32 -14.18
C GLY A 28 2.52 4.64 -13.42
N ARG A 29 1.40 5.03 -12.79
CA ARG A 29 1.28 6.20 -11.90
C ARG A 29 2.18 6.09 -10.66
N GLN A 30 2.63 7.23 -10.14
CA GLN A 30 3.32 7.30 -8.84
C GLN A 30 2.34 7.05 -7.70
N PHE A 31 2.83 6.55 -6.57
CA PHE A 31 1.97 6.30 -5.41
C PHE A 31 1.38 7.56 -4.78
N TYR A 32 2.08 8.70 -4.86
CA TYR A 32 1.56 9.98 -4.39
C TYR A 32 0.36 10.44 -5.22
N GLU A 33 0.23 9.97 -6.46
CA GLU A 33 -0.91 10.25 -7.35
C GLU A 33 -2.07 9.26 -7.15
N ALA A 34 -1.83 8.15 -6.43
CA ALA A 34 -2.85 7.17 -6.11
C ALA A 34 -3.64 7.56 -4.84
N SER A 35 -4.88 7.09 -4.76
CA SER A 35 -5.69 7.23 -3.55
C SER A 35 -5.28 6.21 -2.49
N GLU A 36 -5.58 6.46 -1.21
CA GLU A 36 -5.30 5.51 -0.13
C GLU A 36 -5.96 4.15 -0.35
N ALA A 37 -7.19 4.14 -0.87
CA ALA A 37 -7.89 2.92 -1.26
C ALA A 37 -7.11 2.12 -2.30
N GLU A 38 -6.64 2.77 -3.38
CA GLU A 38 -5.85 2.11 -4.44
C GLU A 38 -4.53 1.53 -3.87
N LEU A 39 -3.86 2.26 -2.97
CA LEU A 39 -2.63 1.80 -2.33
C LEU A 39 -2.87 0.60 -1.41
N LYS A 40 -4.00 0.58 -0.70
CA LYS A 40 -4.40 -0.53 0.17
C LYS A 40 -4.72 -1.77 -0.64
N GLU A 41 -5.43 -1.64 -1.75
CA GLU A 41 -5.68 -2.74 -2.69
C GLU A 41 -4.36 -3.30 -3.24
N GLN A 42 -3.47 -2.42 -3.71
CA GLN A 42 -2.17 -2.82 -4.21
C GLN A 42 -1.34 -3.55 -3.15
N PHE A 43 -1.35 -3.07 -1.90
CA PHE A 43 -0.64 -3.69 -0.80
C PHE A 43 -1.15 -5.11 -0.51
N LEU A 44 -2.47 -5.32 -0.52
CA LEU A 44 -3.08 -6.65 -0.34
C LEU A 44 -2.75 -7.61 -1.49
N LEU A 45 -2.76 -7.12 -2.74
CA LEU A 45 -2.40 -7.90 -3.92
C LEU A 45 -0.95 -8.38 -3.88
N VAL A 46 -0.02 -7.51 -3.46
CA VAL A 46 1.41 -7.83 -3.37
C VAL A 46 1.71 -8.74 -2.18
N GLN A 47 1.03 -8.57 -1.05
CA GLN A 47 1.15 -9.51 0.08
C GLN A 47 0.70 -10.93 -0.31
N SER A 48 -0.38 -11.05 -1.08
CA SER A 48 -0.94 -12.35 -1.47
C SER A 48 -0.02 -13.12 -2.44
N HIS A 49 0.86 -12.44 -3.16
CA HIS A 49 1.84 -13.05 -4.07
C HIS A 49 3.16 -13.47 -3.39
N ASN A 50 3.39 -13.06 -2.13
CA ASN A 50 4.59 -13.40 -1.37
C ASN A 50 4.35 -14.50 -0.31
N CYS A 51 3.19 -15.17 -0.34
CA CYS A 51 2.86 -16.35 0.46
C CYS A 51 3.10 -17.64 -0.31
#